data_AF-A0A395XCZ2-F1
#
_entry.id   AF-A0A395XCZ2-F1
#
_cell.length_a   1.000
_cell.length_b   1.000
_cell.length_c   1.000
_cell.angle_alpha   90.00
_cell.angle_beta   90.00
_cell.angle_gamma   90.00
#
_symmetry.space_group_name_H-M   'P 1'
#
loop_
_entity.id
_entity.type
_entity.pdbx_description
1 polymer ?
#
loop_
_entity_poly.entity_id
_entity_poly.type
_entity_poly.pdbx_seq_one_letter_code
_entity_poly.pdbx_strand_id
1 'polypeptide(L)'
;MAYDDTFRTRRAPEPTQGAGEHTTPVTPTPIEVPSNPTTEQPADANKPNTGELLNFAGFATHHPLLVERPSWYVQRLNMAAQHLFTTPDNHPEQRILFSPALALPFFLPKGDESFSDDTIQYPLLHVPAHHPYNPDECSIDQYALTLIAMYTAMGIIHEPGDGDLYAYGINTEDLIIGDPQAENEAWQTCAEWAESVMHPIADVNIARLIRFAGDDPDEQRYLQALFETWDIHEPSDELLAQGERSAKLLALTYNAFTDIPFEPTVE
;
A
#
# COMPACT_ATOMS: atom_id res chain seq x y z
N MET A 1 20.43 34.56 15.25
CA MET A 1 21.50 34.93 14.31
C MET A 1 22.78 35.15 15.10
N ALA A 2 23.73 34.22 14.96
CA ALA A 2 25.16 34.46 15.10
C ALA A 2 25.84 33.20 14.54
N TYR A 3 26.26 33.31 13.28
CA TYR A 3 27.25 32.43 12.66
C TYR A 3 28.61 32.74 13.30
N ASP A 4 29.44 31.72 13.52
CA ASP A 4 30.87 31.93 13.67
C ASP A 4 31.63 30.99 12.72
N ASP A 5 32.61 31.60 12.08
CA ASP A 5 33.22 31.28 10.80
C ASP A 5 34.72 31.31 11.02
N THR A 6 35.38 30.16 11.00
CA THR A 6 36.85 30.13 10.94
C THR A 6 37.35 29.06 9.98
N PHE A 7 37.38 29.46 8.71
CA PHE A 7 38.36 28.99 7.72
C PHE A 7 39.80 29.12 8.26
N ARG A 8 40.62 28.07 8.11
CA ARG A 8 42.02 28.17 7.62
C ARG A 8 42.67 26.80 7.34
N THR A 9 42.67 26.46 6.05
CA THR A 9 43.81 25.99 5.25
C THR A 9 45.02 25.37 5.97
N ARG A 10 45.33 24.10 5.65
CA ARG A 10 46.72 23.63 5.57
C ARG A 10 46.96 22.78 4.32
N ARG A 11 48.06 23.15 3.64
CA ARG A 11 48.59 22.61 2.39
C ARG A 11 49.17 21.20 2.55
N ALA A 12 49.17 20.48 1.43
CA ALA A 12 49.94 19.26 1.16
C ALA A 12 51.47 19.48 1.26
N PRO A 13 52.24 18.39 1.44
CA PRO A 13 53.62 18.30 0.98
C PRO A 13 53.76 17.31 -0.19
N GLU A 14 54.45 17.73 -1.26
CA GLU A 14 55.07 16.85 -2.28
C GLU A 14 56.58 16.65 -1.95
N PRO A 15 57.42 16.04 -2.83
CA PRO A 15 57.82 14.64 -2.77
C PRO A 15 59.36 14.48 -2.55
N THR A 16 59.84 13.26 -2.32
CA THR A 16 61.28 12.95 -2.38
C THR A 16 61.54 11.76 -3.31
N GLN A 17 62.45 11.96 -4.28
CA GLN A 17 62.92 10.99 -5.28
C GLN A 17 64.26 10.33 -4.89
N GLY A 18 64.46 9.09 -5.38
CA GLY A 18 65.75 8.45 -5.71
C GLY A 18 66.19 7.31 -4.76
N ALA A 19 66.71 6.14 -5.16
CA ALA A 19 67.06 5.56 -6.47
C ALA A 19 67.46 4.05 -6.30
N GLY A 20 67.30 3.24 -7.37
CA GLY A 20 67.96 1.93 -7.64
C GLY A 20 67.45 0.70 -6.87
N GLU A 21 67.30 -0.54 -7.37
CA GLU A 21 67.83 -1.23 -8.57
C GLU A 21 66.91 -2.42 -8.98
N HIS A 22 67.20 -2.96 -10.17
CA HIS A 22 66.53 -4.01 -10.95
C HIS A 22 66.28 -5.38 -10.27
N THR A 23 65.15 -6.04 -10.60
CA THR A 23 65.08 -7.44 -11.11
C THR A 23 63.66 -7.86 -11.59
N THR A 24 63.59 -8.34 -12.85
CA THR A 24 62.64 -9.27 -13.53
C THR A 24 61.10 -9.13 -13.40
N PRO A 25 60.33 -9.22 -14.51
CA PRO A 25 58.87 -9.30 -14.47
C PRO A 25 58.41 -10.72 -14.12
N VAL A 26 57.74 -10.87 -12.98
CA VAL A 26 57.04 -12.10 -12.61
C VAL A 26 55.61 -12.00 -13.16
N THR A 27 55.26 -12.87 -14.10
CA THR A 27 53.88 -13.11 -14.53
C THR A 27 53.04 -13.51 -13.32
N PRO A 28 51.97 -12.79 -12.94
CA PRO A 28 51.12 -13.23 -11.87
C PRO A 28 50.32 -14.45 -12.33
N THR A 29 50.57 -15.60 -11.69
CA THR A 29 49.69 -16.76 -11.65
C THR A 29 48.29 -16.29 -11.18
N PRO A 30 47.17 -16.79 -11.74
CA PRO A 30 45.85 -16.47 -11.21
C PRO A 30 45.78 -16.88 -9.74
N ILE A 31 45.57 -15.92 -8.85
CA ILE A 31 45.29 -16.19 -7.45
C ILE A 31 43.87 -16.77 -7.41
N GLU A 32 43.75 -18.05 -7.07
CA GLU A 32 42.47 -18.61 -6.64
C GLU A 32 41.98 -17.79 -5.44
N VAL A 33 40.87 -17.09 -5.63
CA VAL A 33 40.18 -16.39 -4.55
C VAL A 33 39.67 -17.47 -3.59
N PRO A 34 40.04 -17.45 -2.30
CA PRO A 34 39.43 -18.37 -1.35
C PRO A 34 37.94 -18.03 -1.28
N SER A 35 37.09 -19.04 -1.50
CA SER A 35 35.65 -18.96 -1.26
C SER A 35 35.41 -18.63 0.21
N ASN A 36 35.29 -17.34 0.52
CA ASN A 36 34.73 -16.91 1.78
C ASN A 36 33.23 -17.20 1.71
N PRO A 37 32.62 -17.86 2.70
CA PRO A 37 31.18 -17.89 2.79
C PRO A 37 30.76 -16.43 2.98
N THR A 38 30.07 -15.86 1.98
CA THR A 38 29.33 -14.62 2.18
C THR A 38 28.47 -14.86 3.41
N THR A 39 28.83 -14.20 4.49
CA THR A 39 27.97 -14.10 5.66
C THR A 39 26.70 -13.47 5.11
N GLU A 40 25.65 -14.29 4.99
CA GLU A 40 24.31 -13.80 4.71
C GLU A 40 24.08 -12.67 5.72
N GLN A 41 23.96 -11.47 5.18
CA GLN A 41 23.40 -10.34 5.89
C GLN A 41 22.13 -10.86 6.58
N PRO A 42 21.94 -10.63 7.89
CA PRO A 42 20.81 -11.20 8.60
C PRO A 42 19.55 -10.84 7.82
N ALA A 43 18.77 -11.86 7.45
CA ALA A 43 17.49 -11.70 6.81
C ALA A 43 16.71 -10.60 7.54
N ASP A 44 16.17 -9.64 6.78
CA ASP A 44 15.31 -8.58 7.30
C ASP A 44 14.35 -9.17 8.34
N ALA A 45 14.45 -8.69 9.57
CA ALA A 45 13.56 -9.05 10.68
C ALA A 45 12.10 -8.59 10.46
N ASN A 46 11.82 -7.97 9.29
CA ASN A 46 10.53 -7.47 8.86
C ASN A 46 9.89 -8.30 7.73
N LYS A 47 10.43 -9.47 7.38
CA LYS A 47 9.80 -10.30 6.34
C LYS A 47 8.62 -11.12 6.89
N PRO A 48 7.42 -11.03 6.30
CA PRO A 48 6.31 -11.93 6.61
C PRO A 48 6.70 -13.40 6.36
N ASN A 49 6.23 -14.28 7.26
CA ASN A 49 6.71 -15.64 7.50
C ASN A 49 6.38 -16.69 6.41
N THR A 50 5.82 -16.31 5.26
CA THR A 50 5.55 -17.23 4.15
C THR A 50 6.37 -16.79 2.93
N GLY A 51 7.40 -17.57 2.60
CA GLY A 51 8.41 -17.17 1.61
C GLY A 51 7.93 -17.17 0.15
N GLU A 52 6.65 -17.46 -0.12
CA GLU A 52 6.08 -17.48 -1.46
C GLU A 52 5.35 -16.16 -1.76
N LEU A 53 5.66 -15.59 -2.92
CA LEU A 53 4.96 -14.41 -3.42
C LEU A 53 3.62 -14.84 -4.01
N LEU A 54 2.54 -14.31 -3.45
CA LEU A 54 1.17 -14.53 -3.90
C LEU A 54 0.77 -13.45 -4.91
N ASN A 55 -0.03 -13.83 -5.91
CA ASN A 55 -0.64 -12.90 -6.86
C ASN A 55 -2.18 -12.98 -6.74
N PHE A 56 -2.79 -11.84 -6.45
CA PHE A 56 -4.23 -11.63 -6.49
C PHE A 56 -4.59 -10.82 -7.74
N ALA A 57 -4.90 -11.54 -8.81
CA ALA A 57 -5.10 -10.96 -10.13
C ALA A 57 -6.34 -10.05 -10.18
N GLY A 58 -6.16 -8.83 -10.68
CA GLY A 58 -7.24 -7.84 -10.81
C GLY A 58 -7.73 -7.22 -9.50
N PHE A 59 -7.02 -7.37 -8.38
CA PHE A 59 -7.45 -6.80 -7.10
C PHE A 59 -7.08 -5.32 -6.94
N ALA A 60 -6.14 -4.81 -7.73
CA ALA A 60 -5.56 -3.49 -7.54
C ALA A 60 -5.98 -2.50 -8.62
N THR A 61 -6.00 -1.22 -8.27
CA THR A 61 -6.23 -0.10 -9.19
C THR A 61 -5.27 1.06 -8.96
N HIS A 62 -4.12 0.78 -8.33
CA HIS A 62 -3.12 1.77 -7.92
C HIS A 62 -3.58 2.61 -6.72
N HIS A 63 -3.17 2.20 -5.52
CA HIS A 63 -3.56 2.86 -4.27
C HIS A 63 -3.13 4.32 -4.15
N PRO A 64 -3.93 5.17 -3.49
CA PRO A 64 -5.30 4.94 -2.98
C PRO A 64 -6.41 5.41 -3.94
N LEU A 65 -6.11 5.63 -5.24
CA LEU A 65 -7.07 6.26 -6.16
C LEU A 65 -7.89 5.23 -6.93
N LEU A 66 -9.19 5.49 -7.08
CA LEU A 66 -10.05 4.69 -7.97
C LEU A 66 -9.82 5.15 -9.42
N VAL A 67 -9.17 4.32 -10.23
CA VAL A 67 -8.83 4.62 -11.64
C VAL A 67 -9.69 3.83 -12.64
N GLU A 68 -10.96 3.62 -12.31
CA GLU A 68 -11.89 2.81 -13.09
C GLU A 68 -13.31 3.38 -13.07
N ARG A 69 -14.16 2.90 -13.97
CA ARG A 69 -15.58 3.26 -14.02
C ARG A 69 -16.36 2.67 -12.84
N PRO A 70 -17.49 3.29 -12.41
CA PRO A 70 -18.32 2.75 -11.34
C PRO A 70 -18.69 1.27 -11.52
N SER A 71 -19.07 0.85 -12.72
CA SER A 71 -19.40 -0.55 -13.01
C SER A 71 -18.22 -1.49 -12.78
N TRP A 72 -17.02 -1.08 -13.18
CA TRP A 72 -15.79 -1.86 -13.04
C TRP A 72 -15.34 -1.95 -11.58
N TYR A 73 -15.45 -0.86 -10.82
CA TYR A 73 -15.21 -0.86 -9.37
C TYR A 73 -16.10 -1.89 -8.67
N VAL A 74 -17.41 -1.84 -8.93
CA VAL A 74 -18.37 -2.78 -8.35
C VAL A 74 -18.07 -4.21 -8.77
N GLN A 75 -17.80 -4.44 -10.06
CA GLN A 75 -17.50 -5.76 -10.59
C GLN A 75 -16.21 -6.34 -9.99
N ARG A 76 -15.15 -5.54 -9.89
CA ARG A 76 -13.84 -5.94 -9.36
C ARG A 76 -13.95 -6.38 -7.91
N LEU A 77 -14.62 -5.59 -7.08
CA LEU A 77 -14.87 -5.93 -5.67
C LEU A 77 -15.70 -7.22 -5.53
N ASN A 78 -16.75 -7.38 -6.34
CA ASN A 78 -17.56 -8.61 -6.34
C ASN A 78 -16.75 -9.85 -6.77
N MET A 79 -15.92 -9.71 -7.81
CA MET A 79 -15.06 -10.79 -8.28
C MET A 79 -14.00 -11.16 -7.25
N ALA A 80 -13.43 -10.17 -6.54
CA ALA A 80 -12.50 -10.42 -5.46
C ALA A 80 -13.15 -11.23 -4.31
N ALA A 81 -14.38 -10.89 -3.92
CA ALA A 81 -15.12 -11.65 -2.92
C ALA A 81 -15.37 -13.11 -3.35
N GLN A 82 -15.83 -13.31 -4.59
CA GLN A 82 -16.05 -14.64 -5.16
C GLN A 82 -14.78 -15.47 -5.31
N HIS A 83 -13.64 -14.80 -5.52
CA HIS A 83 -12.35 -15.48 -5.63
C HIS A 83 -11.84 -15.95 -4.27
N LEU A 84 -12.02 -15.15 -3.21
CA LEU A 84 -11.40 -15.43 -1.92
C LEU A 84 -12.15 -16.44 -1.06
N PHE A 85 -13.48 -16.43 -1.09
CA PHE A 85 -14.26 -17.32 -0.23
C PHE A 85 -15.64 -17.64 -0.78
N THR A 86 -16.22 -18.68 -0.20
CA THR A 86 -17.62 -19.04 -0.38
C THR A 86 -18.39 -18.77 0.91
N THR A 87 -19.66 -18.40 0.79
CA THR A 87 -20.57 -18.24 1.93
C THR A 87 -21.69 -19.28 1.86
N PRO A 88 -22.32 -19.65 3.00
CA PRO A 88 -23.41 -20.63 3.00
C PRO A 88 -24.65 -20.18 2.19
N ASP A 89 -24.88 -18.86 2.12
CA ASP A 89 -25.95 -18.23 1.36
C ASP A 89 -25.59 -17.96 -0.12
N ASN A 90 -24.35 -18.26 -0.53
CA ASN A 90 -23.82 -17.99 -1.87
C ASN A 90 -23.91 -16.49 -2.28
N HIS A 91 -23.68 -15.61 -1.31
CA HIS A 91 -23.63 -14.15 -1.45
C HIS A 91 -22.34 -13.55 -0.83
N PRO A 92 -21.14 -13.91 -1.33
CA PRO A 92 -19.87 -13.41 -0.81
C PRO A 92 -19.72 -11.89 -0.98
N GLU A 93 -20.38 -11.27 -1.95
CA GLU A 93 -20.42 -9.82 -2.16
C GLU A 93 -21.03 -9.05 -0.99
N GLN A 94 -21.78 -9.72 -0.10
CA GLN A 94 -22.31 -9.09 1.11
C GLN A 94 -21.30 -9.07 2.27
N ARG A 95 -20.07 -9.53 2.04
CA ARG A 95 -18.97 -9.58 3.01
C ARG A 95 -17.81 -8.67 2.58
N ILE A 96 -18.04 -7.74 1.66
CA ILE A 96 -17.03 -6.77 1.22
C ILE A 96 -17.44 -5.35 1.58
N LEU A 97 -16.46 -4.52 1.94
CA LEU A 97 -16.64 -3.12 2.20
C LEU A 97 -16.55 -2.33 0.88
N PHE A 98 -17.66 -1.75 0.45
CA PHE A 98 -17.67 -0.73 -0.60
C PHE A 98 -17.38 0.63 0.04
N SER A 99 -16.18 1.16 -0.17
CA SER A 99 -15.74 2.42 0.41
C SER A 99 -15.15 3.35 -0.64
N PRO A 100 -15.52 4.65 -0.67
CA PRO A 100 -14.86 5.60 -1.55
C PRO A 100 -13.40 5.85 -1.12
N ALA A 101 -13.00 5.49 0.10
CA ALA A 101 -11.65 5.68 0.61
C ALA A 101 -10.69 4.50 0.30
N LEU A 102 -11.20 3.39 -0.24
CA LEU A 102 -10.43 2.16 -0.44
C LEU A 102 -10.48 1.71 -1.90
N ALA A 103 -9.29 1.42 -2.45
CA ALA A 103 -9.17 0.80 -3.76
C ALA A 103 -9.05 -0.73 -3.66
N LEU A 104 -8.33 -1.26 -2.67
CA LEU A 104 -8.17 -2.70 -2.42
C LEU A 104 -9.46 -3.28 -1.83
N PRO A 105 -9.83 -4.51 -2.23
CA PRO A 105 -10.88 -5.27 -1.58
C PRO A 105 -10.61 -5.45 -0.08
N PHE A 106 -11.49 -4.90 0.75
CA PHE A 106 -11.48 -5.11 2.20
C PHE A 106 -12.72 -5.89 2.62
N PHE A 107 -12.54 -6.95 3.41
CA PHE A 107 -13.62 -7.89 3.72
C PHE A 107 -14.09 -7.76 5.15
N LEU A 108 -15.36 -8.09 5.37
CA LEU A 108 -16.04 -8.11 6.67
C LEU A 108 -16.59 -9.53 6.93
N PRO A 109 -15.72 -10.51 7.23
CA PRO A 109 -16.13 -11.89 7.48
C PRO A 109 -17.06 -12.01 8.68
N LYS A 110 -18.00 -12.97 8.63
CA LYS A 110 -18.91 -13.31 9.74
C LYS A 110 -18.51 -14.59 10.47
N GLY A 111 -17.50 -15.31 9.96
CA GLY A 111 -16.99 -16.57 10.52
C GLY A 111 -17.69 -17.82 10.00
N ASP A 112 -18.60 -17.67 9.03
CA ASP A 112 -19.27 -18.78 8.34
C ASP A 112 -18.74 -19.01 6.91
N GLU A 113 -17.74 -18.22 6.50
CA GLU A 113 -17.05 -18.33 5.22
C GLU A 113 -16.15 -19.57 5.14
N SER A 114 -15.95 -20.08 3.91
CA SER A 114 -14.95 -21.11 3.62
C SER A 114 -13.94 -20.59 2.60
N PHE A 115 -12.66 -20.75 2.91
CA PHE A 115 -11.50 -20.27 2.14
C PHE A 115 -10.70 -21.46 1.58
N SER A 116 -9.92 -21.24 0.52
CA SER A 116 -8.86 -22.16 0.12
C SER A 116 -7.55 -21.82 0.84
N ASP A 117 -6.57 -22.71 0.78
CA ASP A 117 -5.26 -22.51 1.39
C ASP A 117 -4.53 -21.27 0.81
N ASP A 118 -4.73 -20.97 -0.47
CA ASP A 118 -4.11 -19.79 -1.12
C ASP A 118 -4.87 -18.50 -0.77
N THR A 119 -6.21 -18.55 -0.74
CA THR A 119 -7.03 -17.34 -0.55
C THR A 119 -7.07 -16.91 0.90
N ILE A 120 -6.96 -17.84 1.84
CA ILE A 120 -6.86 -17.49 3.25
C ILE A 120 -5.58 -16.73 3.56
N GLN A 121 -4.57 -16.73 2.68
CA GLN A 121 -3.33 -15.94 2.86
C GLN A 121 -3.47 -14.48 2.44
N TYR A 122 -4.63 -14.05 1.92
CA TYR A 122 -4.87 -12.64 1.56
C TYR A 122 -4.63 -11.73 2.77
N PRO A 123 -3.68 -10.77 2.72
CA PRO A 123 -3.27 -10.03 3.91
C PRO A 123 -4.40 -9.30 4.62
N LEU A 124 -5.34 -8.69 3.89
CA LEU A 124 -6.43 -7.91 4.49
C LEU A 124 -7.56 -8.78 5.08
N LEU A 125 -7.46 -10.11 5.04
CA LEU A 125 -8.28 -10.99 5.92
C LEU A 125 -7.73 -11.04 7.35
N HIS A 126 -6.47 -10.65 7.52
CA HIS A 126 -5.74 -10.81 8.78
C HIS A 126 -5.53 -9.46 9.43
N VAL A 127 -6.01 -9.37 10.66
CA VAL A 127 -5.88 -8.19 11.53
C VAL A 127 -4.70 -8.42 12.48
N PRO A 128 -3.78 -7.44 12.64
CA PRO A 128 -2.67 -7.57 13.58
C PRO A 128 -3.19 -7.81 15.00
N ALA A 129 -2.59 -8.76 15.72
CA ALA A 129 -3.11 -9.20 17.02
C ALA A 129 -3.18 -8.05 18.06
N HIS A 130 -2.26 -7.09 17.98
CA HIS A 130 -2.22 -5.94 18.90
C HIS A 130 -3.14 -4.78 18.49
N HIS A 131 -3.71 -4.83 17.29
CA HIS A 131 -4.54 -3.76 16.72
C HIS A 131 -5.88 -4.29 16.21
N PRO A 132 -6.69 -4.96 17.06
CA PRO A 132 -8.03 -5.36 16.66
C PRO A 132 -8.89 -4.15 16.34
N TYR A 133 -9.79 -4.27 15.35
CA TYR A 133 -10.74 -3.20 15.03
C TYR A 133 -11.63 -2.88 16.23
N ASN A 134 -11.67 -1.60 16.59
CA ASN A 134 -12.56 -1.04 17.61
C ASN A 134 -13.41 0.08 17.01
N PRO A 135 -14.75 -0.10 16.86
CA PRO A 135 -15.62 0.92 16.29
C PRO A 135 -15.78 2.17 17.17
N ASP A 136 -15.41 2.10 18.46
CA ASP A 136 -15.42 3.26 19.35
C ASP A 136 -14.19 4.17 19.14
N GLU A 137 -13.14 3.67 18.46
CA GLU A 137 -11.89 4.39 18.23
C GLU A 137 -11.80 5.03 16.83
N CYS A 138 -12.24 4.33 15.79
CA CYS A 138 -12.20 4.83 14.42
C CYS A 138 -13.26 4.19 13.53
N SER A 139 -13.51 4.79 12.36
CA SER A 139 -14.35 4.18 11.33
C SER A 139 -13.67 2.96 10.71
N ILE A 140 -14.47 2.04 10.15
CA ILE A 140 -13.93 0.88 9.43
C ILE A 140 -13.08 1.30 8.22
N ASP A 141 -13.41 2.42 7.57
CA ASP A 141 -12.64 2.97 6.45
C ASP A 141 -11.25 3.44 6.90
N GLN A 142 -11.19 4.19 8.00
CA GLN A 142 -9.93 4.65 8.58
C GLN A 142 -9.07 3.45 9.01
N TYR A 143 -9.69 2.46 9.64
CA TYR A 143 -9.02 1.24 10.06
C TYR A 143 -8.46 0.46 8.87
N ALA A 144 -9.27 0.22 7.83
CA ALA A 144 -8.84 -0.48 6.63
C ALA A 144 -7.71 0.25 5.90
N LEU A 145 -7.81 1.58 5.79
CA LEU A 145 -6.77 2.41 5.19
C LEU A 145 -5.47 2.40 6.00
N THR A 146 -5.56 2.38 7.33
CA THR A 146 -4.42 2.20 8.23
C THR A 146 -3.72 0.87 7.97
N LEU A 147 -4.50 -0.22 7.85
CA LEU A 147 -3.97 -1.56 7.59
C LEU A 147 -3.25 -1.64 6.25
N ILE A 148 -3.84 -1.08 5.20
CA ILE A 148 -3.23 -0.99 3.86
C ILE A 148 -1.91 -0.22 3.92
N ALA A 149 -1.88 0.95 4.58
CA ALA A 149 -0.67 1.75 4.71
C ALA A 149 0.44 1.00 5.47
N MET A 150 0.09 0.35 6.58
CA MET A 150 1.02 -0.45 7.37
C MET A 150 1.59 -1.62 6.55
N TYR A 151 0.73 -2.39 5.89
CA TYR A 151 1.18 -3.54 5.08
C TYR A 151 2.01 -3.11 3.88
N THR A 152 1.74 -1.94 3.31
CA THR A 152 2.58 -1.36 2.26
C THR A 152 3.95 -0.97 2.82
N ALA A 153 3.99 -0.27 3.96
CA ALA A 153 5.23 0.16 4.60
C ALA A 153 6.12 -1.02 5.04
N MET A 154 5.51 -2.15 5.40
CA MET A 154 6.21 -3.38 5.78
C MET A 154 6.59 -4.25 4.57
N GLY A 155 6.20 -3.86 3.35
CA GLY A 155 6.47 -4.64 2.13
C GLY A 155 5.68 -5.94 2.03
N ILE A 156 4.56 -6.05 2.75
CA ILE A 156 3.65 -7.21 2.73
C ILE A 156 2.77 -7.16 1.48
N ILE A 157 2.28 -5.97 1.11
CA ILE A 157 1.50 -5.74 -0.10
C ILE A 157 2.24 -4.80 -1.05
N HIS A 158 2.13 -5.05 -2.35
CA HIS A 158 2.76 -4.25 -3.39
C HIS A 158 1.92 -4.23 -4.67
N GLU A 159 1.80 -3.05 -5.27
CA GLU A 159 1.07 -2.82 -6.52
C GLU A 159 2.02 -2.23 -7.58
N PRO A 160 2.56 -3.05 -8.49
CA PRO A 160 3.49 -2.57 -9.52
C PRO A 160 2.76 -1.84 -10.65
N GLY A 161 1.44 -1.94 -10.71
CA GLY A 161 0.60 -1.17 -11.61
C GLY A 161 0.11 -1.88 -12.87
N ASP A 162 0.08 -3.21 -12.83
CA ASP A 162 -0.52 -4.09 -13.83
C ASP A 162 -2.00 -4.43 -13.53
N GLY A 163 -2.55 -3.91 -12.43
CA GLY A 163 -3.90 -4.22 -11.94
C GLY A 163 -3.94 -5.39 -10.96
N ASP A 164 -2.80 -6.03 -10.70
CA ASP A 164 -2.68 -7.13 -9.76
C ASP A 164 -2.17 -6.64 -8.40
N LEU A 165 -2.56 -7.35 -7.34
CA LEU A 165 -1.95 -7.18 -6.03
C LEU A 165 -0.98 -8.32 -5.79
N TYR A 166 0.28 -7.98 -5.51
CA TYR A 166 1.28 -8.93 -5.07
C TYR A 166 1.42 -8.84 -3.56
N ALA A 167 1.49 -10.00 -2.90
CA ALA A 167 1.59 -10.03 -1.46
C ALA A 167 2.41 -11.21 -0.95
N TYR A 168 2.88 -11.09 0.27
CA TYR A 168 3.36 -12.21 1.06
C TYR A 168 2.30 -12.61 2.09
N GLY A 169 2.08 -13.91 2.27
CA GLY A 169 1.11 -14.42 3.23
C GLY A 169 1.53 -14.11 4.68
N ILE A 170 0.54 -13.84 5.52
CA ILE A 170 0.72 -13.56 6.95
C ILE A 170 0.60 -14.88 7.72
N ASN A 171 1.50 -15.13 8.68
CA ASN A 171 1.36 -16.30 9.54
C ASN A 171 0.10 -16.15 10.41
N THR A 172 -0.89 -16.99 10.11
CA THR A 172 -2.22 -16.98 10.71
C THR A 172 -2.26 -17.48 12.15
N GLU A 173 -1.20 -18.13 12.65
CA GLU A 173 -1.20 -18.72 14.00
C GLU A 173 -1.17 -17.66 15.11
N ASP A 174 -0.35 -16.61 14.94
CA ASP A 174 -0.19 -15.57 15.96
C ASP A 174 -0.50 -14.15 15.45
N LEU A 175 -0.61 -13.94 14.13
CA LEU A 175 -0.83 -12.63 13.50
C LEU A 175 0.14 -11.53 13.99
N ILE A 176 1.31 -11.94 14.49
CA ILE A 176 2.41 -11.07 14.88
C ILE A 176 3.21 -10.76 13.62
N ILE A 177 3.31 -9.48 13.28
CA ILE A 177 3.86 -9.04 11.98
C ILE A 177 5.32 -8.58 12.12
N GLY A 178 5.87 -8.67 13.32
CA GLY A 178 7.27 -8.38 13.61
C GLY A 178 7.49 -8.21 15.11
N ASP A 179 8.45 -7.37 15.47
CA ASP A 179 8.60 -6.93 16.85
C ASP A 179 7.37 -6.11 17.31
N PRO A 180 6.73 -6.41 18.46
CA PRO A 180 5.52 -5.71 18.89
C PRO A 180 5.69 -4.20 19.07
N GLN A 181 6.88 -3.72 19.48
CA GLN A 181 7.08 -2.29 19.62
C GLN A 181 7.16 -1.62 18.25
N ALA A 182 7.90 -2.22 17.31
CA ALA A 182 7.98 -1.73 15.94
C ALA A 182 6.61 -1.76 15.24
N GLU A 183 5.81 -2.81 15.46
CA GLU A 183 4.42 -2.91 14.97
C GLU A 183 3.56 -1.75 15.48
N ASN A 184 3.59 -1.48 16.79
CA ASN A 184 2.82 -0.38 17.40
C ASN A 184 3.25 1.01 16.86
N GLU A 185 4.55 1.25 16.71
CA GLU A 185 5.07 2.51 16.16
C GLU A 185 4.64 2.71 14.69
N ALA A 186 4.70 1.63 13.89
CA ALA A 186 4.23 1.63 12.51
C ALA A 186 2.71 1.88 12.43
N TRP A 187 1.93 1.21 13.27
CA TRP A 187 0.49 1.38 13.36
C TRP A 187 0.10 2.82 13.66
N GLN A 188 0.68 3.43 14.71
CA GLN A 188 0.38 4.81 15.08
C GLN A 188 0.66 5.79 13.94
N THR A 189 1.81 5.64 13.29
CA THR A 189 2.19 6.49 12.15
C THR A 189 1.20 6.34 10.98
N CYS A 190 0.80 5.10 10.67
CA CYS A 190 -0.15 4.82 9.59
C CYS A 190 -1.57 5.28 9.95
N ALA A 191 -1.98 5.19 11.22
CA ALA A 191 -3.29 5.61 11.70
C ALA A 191 -3.45 7.13 11.66
N GLU A 192 -2.42 7.89 12.10
CA GLU A 192 -2.38 9.34 11.98
C GLU A 192 -2.43 9.79 10.52
N TRP A 193 -1.69 9.09 9.64
CA TRP A 193 -1.77 9.34 8.20
C TRP A 193 -3.18 9.09 7.68
N ALA A 194 -3.75 7.91 7.92
CA ALA A 194 -5.07 7.52 7.45
C ALA A 194 -6.16 8.49 7.94
N GLU A 195 -6.11 8.91 9.20
CA GLU A 195 -7.01 9.95 9.75
C GLU A 195 -6.95 11.24 8.93
N SER A 196 -5.74 11.67 8.56
CA SER A 196 -5.53 12.92 7.83
C SER A 196 -5.95 12.86 6.35
N VAL A 197 -5.91 11.69 5.71
CA VAL A 197 -6.13 11.55 4.26
C VAL A 197 -7.40 10.82 3.86
N MET A 198 -8.07 10.08 4.76
CA MET A 198 -9.24 9.26 4.42
C MET A 198 -10.33 10.09 3.71
N HIS A 199 -10.74 11.23 4.30
CA HIS A 199 -11.74 12.09 3.70
C HIS A 199 -11.25 12.73 2.38
N PRO A 200 -10.03 13.30 2.30
CA PRO A 200 -9.50 13.77 1.03
C PRO A 200 -9.46 12.71 -0.08
N ILE A 201 -9.08 11.46 0.23
CA ILE A 201 -9.08 10.35 -0.72
C ILE A 201 -10.51 10.05 -1.18
N ALA A 202 -11.45 9.92 -0.25
CA ALA A 202 -12.85 9.67 -0.56
C ALA A 202 -13.43 10.74 -1.50
N ASP A 203 -13.21 12.03 -1.19
CA ASP A 203 -13.67 13.15 -2.02
C ASP A 203 -13.10 13.10 -3.43
N VAL A 204 -11.80 12.80 -3.57
CA VAL A 204 -11.14 12.67 -4.88
C VAL A 204 -11.72 11.49 -5.64
N ASN A 205 -11.87 10.34 -4.99
CA ASN A 205 -12.40 9.13 -5.62
C ASN A 205 -13.86 9.28 -6.06
N ILE A 206 -14.71 9.90 -5.25
CA ILE A 206 -16.08 10.26 -5.63
C ILE A 206 -16.08 11.16 -6.86
N ALA A 207 -15.26 12.21 -6.86
CA ALA A 207 -15.15 13.12 -8.00
C ALA A 207 -14.60 12.43 -9.27
N ARG A 208 -13.74 11.43 -9.13
CA ARG A 208 -13.28 10.59 -10.26
C ARG A 208 -14.39 9.71 -10.78
N LEU A 209 -15.13 9.02 -9.90
CA LEU A 209 -16.25 8.17 -10.29
C LEU A 209 -17.36 8.96 -11.02
N ILE A 210 -17.66 10.19 -10.57
CA ILE A 210 -18.57 11.10 -11.29
C ILE A 210 -18.04 11.38 -12.70
N ARG A 211 -16.75 11.71 -12.85
CA ARG A 211 -16.14 11.99 -14.16
C ARG A 211 -16.11 10.76 -15.07
N PHE A 212 -15.80 9.58 -14.52
CA PHE A 212 -15.81 8.32 -15.27
C PHE A 212 -17.21 7.91 -15.73
N ALA A 213 -18.23 8.18 -14.92
CA ALA A 213 -19.61 7.91 -15.29
C ALA A 213 -20.07 8.81 -16.46
N GLY A 214 -19.70 10.09 -16.42
CA GLY A 214 -20.09 11.06 -17.47
C GLY A 214 -21.61 11.05 -17.70
N ASP A 215 -22.04 11.06 -18.95
CA ASP A 215 -23.48 10.96 -19.31
C ASP A 215 -23.92 9.51 -19.62
N ASP A 216 -23.09 8.50 -19.33
CA ASP A 216 -23.42 7.09 -19.61
C ASP A 216 -24.52 6.59 -18.65
N PRO A 217 -25.71 6.20 -19.15
CA PRO A 217 -26.82 5.80 -18.29
C PRO A 217 -26.55 4.56 -17.43
N ASP A 218 -25.74 3.62 -17.93
CA ASP A 218 -25.43 2.40 -17.20
C ASP A 218 -24.45 2.72 -16.06
N GLU A 219 -23.42 3.51 -16.33
CA GLU A 219 -22.47 3.94 -15.29
C GLU A 219 -23.12 4.84 -14.24
N GLN A 220 -24.04 5.73 -14.65
CA GLN A 220 -24.83 6.55 -13.73
C GLN A 220 -25.67 5.71 -12.76
N ARG A 221 -26.18 4.55 -13.21
CA ARG A 221 -26.92 3.63 -12.34
C ARG A 221 -26.02 3.01 -11.29
N TYR A 222 -24.81 2.59 -11.65
CA TYR A 222 -23.83 2.06 -10.70
C TYR A 222 -23.36 3.14 -9.73
N LEU A 223 -23.10 4.36 -10.22
CA LEU A 223 -22.73 5.50 -9.39
C LEU A 223 -23.82 5.82 -8.35
N GLN A 224 -25.09 5.85 -8.76
CA GLN A 224 -26.22 6.10 -7.86
C GLN A 224 -26.33 5.03 -6.77
N ALA A 225 -26.14 3.75 -7.10
CA ALA A 225 -26.14 2.67 -6.12
C ALA A 225 -24.99 2.78 -5.11
N LEU A 226 -23.81 3.25 -5.54
CA LEU A 226 -22.69 3.55 -4.65
C LEU A 226 -23.01 4.73 -3.73
N PHE A 227 -23.60 5.81 -4.25
CA PHE A 227 -24.02 6.96 -3.42
C PHE A 227 -25.07 6.57 -2.38
N GLU A 228 -26.04 5.73 -2.74
CA GLU A 228 -27.00 5.17 -1.78
C GLU A 228 -26.30 4.32 -0.69
N THR A 229 -25.27 3.56 -1.07
CA THR A 229 -24.47 2.76 -0.13
C THR A 229 -23.67 3.64 0.84
N TRP A 230 -23.21 4.79 0.37
CA TRP A 230 -22.39 5.74 1.13
C TRP A 230 -23.19 6.85 1.81
N ASP A 231 -24.52 6.82 1.71
CA ASP A 231 -25.43 7.85 2.22
C ASP A 231 -25.12 9.27 1.71
N ILE A 232 -24.71 9.38 0.44
CA ILE A 232 -24.38 10.64 -0.23
C ILE A 232 -25.62 11.18 -0.95
N HIS A 233 -25.96 12.44 -0.68
CA HIS A 233 -27.15 13.11 -1.24
C HIS A 233 -26.83 14.43 -1.94
N GLU A 234 -25.57 14.87 -1.86
CA GLU A 234 -25.08 16.10 -2.44
C GLU A 234 -25.11 16.05 -3.97
N PRO A 235 -25.36 17.19 -4.64
CA PRO A 235 -25.35 17.25 -6.09
C PRO A 235 -23.93 17.09 -6.65
N SER A 236 -23.81 16.48 -7.83
CA SER A 236 -22.52 16.18 -8.47
C SER A 236 -21.59 17.39 -8.62
N ASP A 237 -22.11 18.59 -8.91
CA ASP A 237 -21.30 19.80 -9.03
C ASP A 237 -20.62 20.18 -7.71
N GLU A 238 -21.29 19.97 -6.57
CA GLU A 238 -20.72 20.21 -5.24
C GLU A 238 -19.65 19.18 -4.90
N LEU A 239 -19.91 17.90 -5.20
CA LEU A 239 -18.97 16.79 -5.01
C LEU A 239 -17.71 16.96 -5.87
N LEU A 240 -17.86 17.39 -7.13
CA LEU A 240 -16.73 17.69 -8.02
C LEU A 240 -15.87 18.84 -7.47
N ALA A 241 -16.51 19.92 -7.02
CA ALA A 241 -15.80 21.04 -6.42
C ALA A 241 -15.11 20.67 -5.09
N GLN A 242 -15.70 19.76 -4.31
CA GLN A 242 -15.09 19.20 -3.11
C GLN A 242 -13.86 18.35 -3.45
N GLY A 243 -13.97 17.43 -4.41
CA GLY A 243 -12.84 16.63 -4.89
C GLY A 243 -11.66 17.48 -5.38
N GLU A 244 -11.91 18.61 -6.05
CA GLU A 244 -10.86 19.54 -6.46
C GLU A 244 -10.15 20.24 -5.30
N ARG A 245 -10.88 20.55 -4.21
CA ARG A 245 -10.27 21.10 -2.98
C ARG A 245 -9.43 20.03 -2.29
N SER A 246 -9.98 18.83 -2.15
CA SER A 246 -9.34 17.69 -1.49
C SER A 246 -8.12 17.19 -2.26
N ALA A 247 -8.12 17.24 -3.59
CA ALA A 247 -6.95 16.93 -4.42
C ALA A 247 -5.74 17.83 -4.07
N LYS A 248 -5.96 19.12 -3.80
CA LYS A 248 -4.90 20.05 -3.42
C LYS A 248 -4.32 19.74 -2.03
N LEU A 249 -5.16 19.26 -1.12
CA LEU A 249 -4.73 18.83 0.21
C LEU A 249 -3.92 17.54 0.11
N LEU A 250 -4.45 16.56 -0.63
CA LEU A 250 -3.84 15.25 -0.80
C LEU A 250 -2.48 15.34 -1.51
N ALA A 251 -2.30 16.26 -2.47
CA ALA A 251 -1.02 16.51 -3.14
C ALA A 251 0.15 16.78 -2.16
N LEU A 252 -0.13 17.28 -0.96
CA LEU A 252 0.90 17.60 0.05
C LEU A 252 1.44 16.34 0.74
N THR A 253 0.67 15.26 0.78
CA THR A 253 0.96 14.07 1.59
C THR A 253 0.81 12.75 0.83
N TYR A 254 0.39 12.78 -0.44
CA TYR A 254 0.12 11.59 -1.25
C TYR A 254 1.34 10.67 -1.34
N ASN A 255 2.51 11.20 -1.67
CA ASN A 255 3.74 10.43 -1.86
C ASN A 255 4.36 9.91 -0.54
N ALA A 256 3.71 10.09 0.61
CA ALA A 256 4.24 9.60 1.88
C ALA A 256 4.24 8.06 1.97
N PHE A 257 3.27 7.40 1.32
CA PHE A 257 3.08 5.94 1.39
C PHE A 257 2.85 5.27 0.03
N THR A 258 2.96 6.03 -1.06
CA THR A 258 2.84 5.50 -2.41
C THR A 258 3.89 6.11 -3.34
N ASP A 259 4.48 5.25 -4.17
CA ASP A 259 5.38 5.64 -5.26
C ASP A 259 4.60 5.90 -6.57
N ILE A 260 3.27 5.84 -6.53
CA ILE A 260 2.40 6.05 -7.68
C ILE A 260 2.35 7.55 -8.01
N PRO A 261 2.43 7.93 -9.30
CA PRO A 261 2.23 9.31 -9.71
C PRO A 261 0.85 9.84 -9.26
N PHE A 262 0.84 10.99 -8.60
CA PHE A 262 -0.42 11.61 -8.19
C PHE A 262 -1.14 12.24 -9.39
N GLU A 263 -2.14 11.54 -9.90
CA GLU A 263 -3.02 11.99 -10.98
C GLU A 263 -4.46 12.13 -10.46
N PRO A 264 -4.81 13.24 -9.77
CA PRO A 264 -6.11 13.38 -9.10
C PRO A 264 -7.29 13.47 -10.05
N THR A 265 -7.07 14.01 -11.24
CA THR A 265 -8.08 14.18 -12.29
C THR A 265 -7.93 13.11 -13.35
N VAL A 266 -9.05 12.66 -13.90
CA VAL A 266 -9.08 11.92 -15.16
C VAL A 266 -9.54 12.87 -16.27
N GLU A 267 -8.78 12.90 -17.37
CA GLU A 267 -9.14 13.62 -18.60
C GLU A 267 -10.09 12.79 -19.47
#